data_AF-A0A2V6DMJ8-F1
#
_entry.id   AF-A0A2V6DMJ8-F1
#
_cell.length_a   1.000
_cell.length_b   1.000
_cell.length_c   1.000
_cell.angle_alpha   90.00
_cell.angle_beta   90.00
_cell.angle_gamma   90.00
#
_symmetry.space_group_name_H-M   'P 1'
#
loop_
_entity.id
_entity.type
_entity.pdbx_description
1 polymer ?
#
loop_
_entity_poly.entity_id
_entity_poly.type
_entity_poly.pdbx_seq_one_letter_code
_entity_poly.pdbx_strand_id
1 'polypeptide(L)'
;MGRSLRLKSCADARLAAQLQRGKRQLVHRYMNSQHLGGISFSEYRSDAVGGSSLHIDPTAAGDLTAVNIYVLAEMNRQLRTNLITRSSRGKREMFFKCRGSSSIAFQFAGGIAPARIVASWSEDVTGFKGERSQYLLY
;
A
#
# COMPACT_ATOMS: atom_id res chain seq x y z
N MET A 1 -30.94 -39.46 -4.97
CA MET A 1 -29.71 -39.01 -4.29
C MET A 1 -29.14 -37.80 -5.02
N GLY A 2 -29.14 -36.62 -4.41
CA GLY A 2 -28.53 -35.43 -5.03
C GLY A 2 -29.20 -34.14 -4.58
N ARG A 3 -28.53 -33.39 -3.67
CA ARG A 3 -28.72 -31.93 -3.40
C ARG A 3 -27.90 -31.39 -2.21
N SER A 4 -26.83 -32.06 -1.75
CA SER A 4 -26.11 -31.65 -0.51
C SER A 4 -24.70 -31.04 -0.70
N LEU A 5 -24.27 -30.73 -1.92
CA LEU A 5 -22.91 -30.19 -2.17
C LEU A 5 -22.84 -28.74 -2.68
N ARG A 6 -23.95 -28.12 -3.12
CA ARG A 6 -23.93 -26.76 -3.70
C ARG A 6 -24.12 -25.62 -2.69
N LEU A 7 -24.72 -25.89 -1.53
CA LEU A 7 -25.00 -24.87 -0.52
C LEU A 7 -23.78 -24.51 0.36
N LYS A 8 -22.90 -25.47 0.67
CA LYS A 8 -21.67 -25.22 1.44
C LYS A 8 -20.71 -24.27 0.72
N SER A 9 -20.54 -24.46 -0.59
CA SER A 9 -19.69 -23.59 -1.44
C SER A 9 -20.15 -22.13 -1.47
N CYS A 10 -21.47 -21.87 -1.44
CA CYS A 10 -22.01 -20.50 -1.52
C CYS A 10 -21.93 -19.77 -0.17
N ALA A 11 -22.12 -20.49 0.94
CA ALA A 11 -21.94 -19.95 2.29
C ALA A 11 -20.47 -19.63 2.58
N ASP A 12 -19.53 -20.51 2.18
CA ASP A 12 -18.09 -20.27 2.31
C ASP A 12 -17.61 -19.10 1.46
N ALA A 13 -18.12 -18.96 0.23
CA ALA A 13 -17.80 -17.80 -0.62
C ALA A 13 -18.32 -16.49 -0.04
N ARG A 14 -19.51 -16.49 0.59
CA ARG A 14 -20.08 -15.32 1.27
C ARG A 14 -19.30 -14.96 2.53
N LEU A 15 -18.91 -15.94 3.33
CA LEU A 15 -18.09 -15.75 4.53
C LEU A 15 -16.68 -15.25 4.16
N ALA A 16 -16.06 -15.81 3.12
CA ALA A 16 -14.78 -15.33 2.58
C ALA A 16 -14.89 -13.90 2.03
N ALA A 17 -15.99 -13.57 1.36
CA ALA A 17 -16.26 -12.22 0.88
C ALA A 17 -16.55 -11.22 2.02
N GLN A 18 -17.18 -11.66 3.12
CA GLN A 18 -17.38 -10.85 4.34
C GLN A 18 -16.07 -10.66 5.12
N LEU A 19 -15.23 -11.68 5.21
CA LEU A 19 -13.89 -11.59 5.81
C LEU A 19 -12.95 -10.70 4.98
N GLN A 20 -13.00 -10.79 3.65
CA GLN A 20 -12.27 -9.85 2.78
C GLN A 20 -12.84 -8.43 2.85
N ARG A 21 -14.17 -8.26 3.00
CA ARG A 21 -14.83 -6.96 3.24
C ARG A 21 -14.38 -6.34 4.56
N GLY A 22 -14.36 -7.10 5.65
CA GLY A 22 -13.93 -6.62 6.97
C GLY A 22 -12.43 -6.29 7.02
N LYS A 23 -11.59 -7.01 6.29
CA LYS A 23 -10.15 -6.69 6.16
C LYS A 23 -9.91 -5.39 5.40
N ARG A 24 -10.57 -5.17 4.26
CA ARG A 24 -10.43 -3.93 3.47
C ARG A 24 -10.89 -2.67 4.22
N GLN A 25 -11.89 -2.80 5.09
CA GLN A 25 -12.36 -1.69 5.93
C GLN A 25 -11.34 -1.21 6.97
N LEU A 26 -10.25 -1.95 7.22
CA LEU A 26 -9.23 -1.57 8.20
C LEU A 26 -8.08 -0.76 7.60
N VAL A 27 -7.96 -0.71 6.27
CA VAL A 27 -6.83 -0.05 5.61
C VAL A 27 -6.82 1.45 5.93
N HIS A 28 -7.95 2.15 5.81
CA HIS A 28 -8.00 3.59 6.13
C HIS A 28 -7.62 3.89 7.59
N ARG A 29 -8.02 3.03 8.55
CA ARG A 29 -7.68 3.21 9.97
C ARG A 29 -6.18 3.03 10.20
N TYR A 30 -5.60 1.97 9.65
CA TYR A 30 -4.15 1.75 9.71
C TYR A 30 -3.39 2.92 9.08
N MET A 31 -3.83 3.40 7.92
CA MET A 31 -3.16 4.50 7.22
C MET A 31 -3.23 5.81 8.00
N ASN A 32 -4.39 6.14 8.59
CA ASN A 32 -4.53 7.31 9.46
C ASN A 32 -3.66 7.22 10.72
N SER A 33 -3.43 6.02 11.27
CA SER A 33 -2.54 5.84 12.44
C SER A 33 -1.06 5.99 12.11
N GLN A 34 -0.68 6.15 10.83
CA GLN A 34 0.70 6.43 10.45
C GLN A 34 1.05 7.92 10.50
N HIS A 35 0.06 8.79 10.74
CA HIS A 35 0.24 10.24 10.87
C HIS A 35 1.00 10.86 9.68
N LEU A 36 0.65 10.45 8.46
CA LEU A 36 1.25 11.01 7.25
C LEU A 36 0.81 12.47 7.10
N GLY A 37 1.75 13.41 7.17
CA GLY A 37 1.47 14.84 7.25
C GLY A 37 0.58 15.33 6.10
N GLY A 38 -0.56 15.95 6.40
CA GLY A 38 -1.51 16.45 5.39
C GLY A 38 -2.22 15.39 4.56
N ILE A 39 -2.11 14.11 4.93
CA ILE A 39 -2.74 13.00 4.22
C ILE A 39 -3.73 12.32 5.16
N SER A 40 -4.97 12.17 4.71
CA SER A 40 -6.00 11.44 5.46
C SER A 40 -6.74 10.46 4.57
N PHE A 41 -7.27 9.42 5.21
CA PHE A 41 -7.97 8.33 4.54
C PHE A 41 -9.38 8.18 5.10
N SER A 42 -10.36 8.06 4.22
CA SER A 42 -11.74 7.73 4.57
C SER A 42 -12.17 6.41 3.95
N GLU A 43 -13.20 5.77 4.50
CA GLU A 43 -13.79 4.59 3.87
C GLU A 43 -14.36 5.00 2.50
N TYR A 44 -14.00 4.24 1.47
CA TYR A 44 -14.60 4.38 0.15
C TYR A 44 -15.47 3.15 -0.14
N ARG A 45 -16.72 3.39 -0.54
CA ARG A 45 -17.66 2.34 -0.91
C ARG A 45 -18.49 2.79 -2.09
N SER A 46 -18.45 2.01 -3.16
CA SER A 46 -19.31 2.12 -4.33
C SER A 46 -19.77 0.72 -4.70
N ASP A 47 -21.08 0.46 -4.73
CA ASP A 47 -21.75 -0.81 -5.09
C ASP A 47 -20.93 -2.11 -4.97
N ALA A 48 -20.05 -2.39 -5.94
CA ALA A 48 -19.23 -3.61 -6.02
C ALA A 48 -17.78 -3.48 -5.49
N VAL A 49 -17.31 -2.27 -5.22
CA VAL A 49 -15.92 -1.94 -4.84
C VAL A 49 -15.89 -1.22 -3.49
N GLY A 50 -15.19 -1.84 -2.53
CA GLY A 50 -14.81 -1.20 -1.27
C GLY A 50 -13.30 -0.93 -1.24
N GLY A 51 -12.91 0.18 -0.61
CA GLY A 51 -11.53 0.61 -0.48
C GLY A 51 -11.36 1.79 0.48
N SER A 52 -10.31 2.57 0.26
CA SER A 52 -10.05 3.81 1.00
C SER A 52 -9.96 4.97 0.01
N SER A 53 -10.61 6.08 0.32
CA SER A 53 -10.42 7.35 -0.39
C SER A 53 -9.24 8.09 0.24
N LEU A 54 -8.39 8.67 -0.60
CA LEU A 54 -7.21 9.44 -0.21
C LEU A 54 -7.54 10.93 -0.33
N HIS A 55 -7.38 11.67 0.77
CA HIS A 55 -7.45 13.13 0.78
C HIS A 55 -6.05 13.69 1.06
N ILE A 56 -5.65 14.68 0.25
CA ILE A 56 -4.34 15.32 0.31
C ILE A 56 -4.58 16.82 0.50
N ASP A 57 -4.04 17.38 1.57
CA ASP A 57 -3.91 18.81 1.74
C ASP A 57 -2.80 19.32 0.80
N PRO A 58 -3.12 20.16 -0.21
CA PRO A 58 -2.14 20.63 -1.19
C PRO A 58 -1.06 21.53 -0.59
N THR A 59 -1.28 22.07 0.62
CA THR A 59 -0.34 22.96 1.29
C THR A 59 0.60 22.23 2.25
N ALA A 60 0.34 20.96 2.54
CA ALA A 60 1.13 20.17 3.46
C ALA A 60 2.32 19.50 2.76
N ALA A 61 3.45 19.41 3.48
CA ALA A 61 4.68 18.78 3.00
C ALA A 61 4.69 17.24 3.13
N GLY A 62 3.53 16.60 3.02
CA GLY A 62 3.37 15.15 3.16
C GLY A 62 4.12 14.36 2.09
N ASP A 63 4.77 13.27 2.48
CA ASP A 63 5.37 12.35 1.52
C ASP A 63 4.30 11.46 0.86
N LEU A 64 3.87 11.85 -0.33
CA LEU A 64 2.91 11.08 -1.13
C LEU A 64 3.44 9.71 -1.56
N THR A 65 4.76 9.55 -1.69
CA THR A 65 5.38 8.29 -2.11
C THR A 65 5.42 7.27 -0.97
N ALA A 66 5.50 7.75 0.28
CA ALA A 66 5.39 6.92 1.48
C ALA A 66 4.06 6.16 1.55
N VAL A 67 2.96 6.76 1.05
CA VAL A 67 1.63 6.12 1.00
C VAL A 67 1.69 4.73 0.39
N ASN A 68 2.39 4.57 -0.73
CA ASN A 68 2.49 3.29 -1.44
C ASN A 68 3.19 2.20 -0.60
N ILE A 69 4.16 2.58 0.23
CA ILE A 69 4.88 1.64 1.10
C ILE A 69 4.01 1.17 2.25
N TYR A 70 3.33 2.10 2.92
CA TYR A 70 2.43 1.76 4.03
C TYR A 70 1.22 0.95 3.56
N VAL A 71 0.61 1.29 2.42
CA VAL A 71 -0.50 0.51 1.85
C VAL A 71 -0.02 -0.90 1.48
N LEU A 72 1.14 -1.04 0.83
CA LEU A 72 1.69 -2.34 0.48
C LEU A 72 1.97 -3.20 1.72
N ALA A 73 2.51 -2.60 2.78
CA ALA A 73 2.75 -3.27 4.05
C ALA A 73 1.46 -3.77 4.70
N GLU A 74 0.44 -2.92 4.76
CA GLU A 74 -0.85 -3.30 5.34
C GLU A 74 -1.54 -4.40 4.53
N MET A 75 -1.51 -4.31 3.20
CA MET A 75 -2.05 -5.35 2.34
C MET A 75 -1.31 -6.68 2.52
N ASN A 76 0.03 -6.66 2.58
CA ASN A 76 0.83 -7.84 2.87
C ASN A 76 0.48 -8.46 4.24
N ARG A 77 0.27 -7.62 5.27
CA ARG A 77 -0.14 -8.06 6.61
C ARG A 77 -1.53 -8.70 6.61
N GLN A 78 -2.53 -8.04 6.03
CA GLN A 78 -3.91 -8.53 6.00
C GLN A 78 -4.09 -9.82 5.19
N LEU A 79 -3.36 -9.91 4.08
CA LEU A 79 -3.37 -11.06 3.18
C LEU A 79 -2.39 -12.16 3.61
N ARG A 80 -1.56 -11.91 4.64
CA ARG A 80 -0.48 -12.80 5.10
C ARG A 80 0.38 -13.28 3.94
N THR A 81 0.82 -12.33 3.11
CA THR A 81 1.52 -12.63 1.86
C THR A 81 2.51 -11.54 1.49
N ASN A 82 3.36 -11.83 0.50
CA ASN A 82 4.19 -10.82 -0.15
C ASN A 82 3.67 -10.60 -1.57
N LEU A 83 2.97 -9.47 -1.78
CA LEU A 83 2.40 -9.10 -3.06
C LEU A 83 3.46 -8.85 -4.14
N ILE A 84 4.68 -8.45 -3.78
CA ILE A 84 5.79 -8.33 -4.73
C ILE A 84 6.16 -9.73 -5.25
N THR A 85 6.30 -10.72 -4.37
CA THR A 85 6.66 -12.09 -4.76
C THR A 85 5.53 -12.78 -5.53
N ARG A 86 4.27 -12.50 -5.18
CA ARG A 86 3.09 -13.08 -5.87
C ARG A 86 2.77 -12.44 -7.21
N SER A 87 3.33 -11.26 -7.50
CA SER A 87 3.13 -10.60 -8.79
C SER A 87 3.88 -11.32 -9.90
N SER A 88 3.31 -11.31 -11.11
CA SER A 88 3.99 -11.85 -12.28
C SER A 88 5.29 -11.11 -12.55
N ARG A 89 6.27 -11.79 -13.17
CA ARG A 89 7.59 -11.23 -13.46
C ARG A 89 7.52 -9.87 -14.14
N GLY A 90 6.70 -9.74 -15.20
CA GLY A 90 6.55 -8.48 -15.94
C GLY A 90 6.00 -7.33 -15.09
N LYS A 91 4.99 -7.58 -14.23
CA LYS A 91 4.45 -6.56 -13.32
C LYS A 91 5.48 -6.12 -12.28
N ARG A 92 6.22 -7.09 -11.74
CA ARG A 92 7.27 -6.84 -10.76
C ARG A 92 8.45 -6.04 -11.34
N GLU A 93 8.91 -6.41 -12.54
CA GLU A 93 9.96 -5.67 -13.23
C GLU A 93 9.53 -4.22 -13.55
N MET A 94 8.28 -4.03 -13.99
CA MET A 94 7.76 -2.68 -14.23
C MET A 94 7.69 -1.86 -12.94
N PHE A 95 7.24 -2.45 -11.83
CA PHE A 95 7.22 -1.80 -10.52
C PHE A 95 8.63 -1.34 -10.09
N PHE A 96 9.65 -2.19 -10.28
CA PHE A 96 11.03 -1.82 -9.97
C PHE A 96 11.58 -0.72 -10.86
N LYS A 97 11.21 -0.70 -12.14
CA LYS A 97 11.57 0.39 -13.06
C LYS A 97 10.94 1.72 -12.65
N CYS A 98 9.63 1.75 -12.38
CA CYS A 98 8.95 2.96 -11.92
C CYS A 98 9.53 3.50 -10.60
N ARG A 99 10.00 2.61 -9.73
CA ARG A 99 10.64 2.99 -8.45
C ARG A 99 12.14 3.30 -8.57
N GLY A 100 12.77 2.94 -9.67
CA GLY A 100 14.23 3.07 -9.85
C GLY A 100 15.08 2.08 -9.04
N SER A 101 14.47 1.09 -8.36
CA SER A 101 15.21 0.10 -7.57
C SER A 101 14.40 -1.17 -7.25
N SER A 102 15.10 -2.31 -7.16
CA SER A 102 14.56 -3.59 -6.68
C SER A 102 14.75 -3.82 -5.18
N SER A 103 15.46 -2.91 -4.47
CA SER A 103 15.79 -3.04 -3.04
C SER A 103 14.57 -3.27 -2.15
N ILE A 104 13.43 -2.71 -2.55
CA ILE A 104 12.15 -2.82 -1.84
C ILE A 104 11.68 -4.26 -1.67
N ALA A 105 11.97 -5.12 -2.64
CA ALA A 105 11.61 -6.53 -2.56
C ALA A 105 12.35 -7.20 -1.41
N PHE A 106 13.64 -6.92 -1.25
CA PHE A 106 14.47 -7.44 -0.17
C PHE A 106 14.08 -6.82 1.18
N GLN A 107 13.78 -5.52 1.22
CA GLN A 107 13.32 -4.85 2.44
C GLN A 107 12.02 -5.46 2.97
N PHE A 108 11.02 -5.69 2.11
CA PHE A 108 9.78 -6.35 2.50
C PHE A 108 9.97 -7.83 2.84
N ALA A 109 10.82 -8.56 2.10
CA ALA A 109 11.12 -9.96 2.41
C ALA A 109 11.85 -10.11 3.75
N GLY A 110 12.72 -9.17 4.10
CA GLY A 110 13.44 -9.11 5.37
C GLY A 110 12.62 -8.54 6.53
N GLY A 111 11.35 -8.20 6.33
CA GLY A 111 10.47 -7.68 7.38
C GLY A 111 10.83 -6.27 7.87
N ILE A 112 11.50 -5.47 7.05
CA ILE A 112 11.83 -4.09 7.41
C ILE A 112 10.53 -3.27 7.54
N ALA A 113 10.40 -2.56 8.66
CA ALA A 113 9.23 -1.74 8.94
C ALA A 113 9.08 -0.60 7.89
N PRO A 114 7.86 -0.27 7.44
CA PRO A 114 7.61 0.80 6.46
C PRO A 114 8.22 2.14 6.83
N ALA A 115 8.10 2.54 8.09
CA ALA A 115 8.69 3.77 8.60
C ALA A 115 10.21 3.83 8.40
N ARG A 116 10.91 2.70 8.57
CA ARG A 116 12.36 2.60 8.36
C ARG A 116 12.73 2.66 6.88
N ILE A 117 11.90 2.08 6.01
CA ILE A 117 12.09 2.18 4.56
C ILE A 117 11.94 3.63 4.10
N VAL A 118 10.90 4.34 4.56
CA VAL A 118 10.65 5.74 4.22
C VAL A 118 11.75 6.65 4.78
N ALA A 119 12.13 6.44 6.05
CA ALA A 119 13.21 7.19 6.68
C ALA A 119 14.54 7.04 5.93
N SER A 120 14.81 5.90 5.28
CA SER A 120 16.07 5.73 4.55
C SER A 120 16.19 6.62 3.31
N TRP A 121 15.13 7.29 2.86
CA TRP A 121 15.18 8.20 1.71
C TRP A 121 15.62 9.61 2.10
N SER A 122 15.68 9.95 3.39
CA SER A 122 15.94 11.33 3.83
C SER A 122 17.30 11.85 3.40
N GLU A 123 18.31 10.97 3.39
CA GLU A 123 19.67 11.29 2.94
C GLU A 123 19.68 11.62 1.43
N ASP A 124 19.11 10.75 0.61
CA ASP A 124 19.00 10.95 -0.84
C ASP A 124 18.19 12.21 -1.19
N VAL A 125 17.06 12.44 -0.51
CA VAL A 125 16.23 13.65 -0.71
C VAL A 125 17.00 14.92 -0.33
N THR A 126 17.77 14.87 0.76
CA THR A 126 18.58 16.01 1.20
C THR A 126 19.72 16.29 0.22
N GLY A 127 20.43 15.25 -0.21
CA GLY A 127 21.48 15.34 -1.22
C GLY A 127 20.96 15.92 -2.53
N PHE A 128 19.85 15.37 -3.04
CA PHE A 128 19.22 15.86 -4.26
C PHE A 128 18.76 17.33 -4.15
N LYS A 129 18.21 17.74 -2.99
CA LYS A 129 17.84 19.14 -2.75
C LYS A 129 19.05 20.07 -2.75
N GLY A 130 20.19 19.61 -2.23
CA GLY A 130 21.46 20.35 -2.29
C GLY A 130 21.97 20.47 -3.73
N GLU A 131 22.08 19.34 -4.43
CA GLU A 131 22.57 19.30 -5.82
C GLU A 131 21.72 20.14 -6.78
N ARG A 132 20.38 20.08 -6.64
CA ARG A 132 19.47 20.81 -7.53
C ARG A 132 19.47 22.32 -7.30
N SER A 133 19.92 22.80 -6.14
CA SER A 133 19.78 24.21 -5.73
C SER A 133 20.41 25.19 -6.73
N GLN A 134 21.56 24.83 -7.31
CA GLN A 134 22.26 25.63 -8.33
C GLN A 134 21.53 25.68 -9.69
N TYR A 135 20.54 24.82 -9.90
CA TYR A 135 19.79 24.71 -11.15
C TYR A 135 18.34 25.21 -11.02
N LEU A 136 17.94 25.75 -9.86
CA LEU A 136 16.60 26.28 -9.64
C LEU A 136 16.44 27.65 -10.30
N LEU A 137 15.34 27.84 -11.03
CA LEU A 137 14.96 29.12 -11.63
C LEU A 137 13.83 29.83 -10.86
N TYR A 138 13.18 29.12 -9.93
CA TYR A 138 12.09 29.56 -9.07
C TYR A 138 12.11 28.81 -7.73
#